data_AF-A0A919YIE2-F1
#
_entry.id   AF-A0A919YIE2-F1
#
_cell.length_a   1.000
_cell.length_b   1.000
_cell.length_c   1.000
_cell.angle_alpha   90.00
_cell.angle_beta   90.00
_cell.angle_gamma   90.00
#
_symmetry.space_group_name_H-M   'P 1'
#
loop_
_entity.id
_entity.type
_entity.pdbx_description
1 polymer ?
#
loop_
_entity_poly.entity_id
_entity_poly.type
_entity_poly.pdbx_seq_one_letter_code
_entity_poly.pdbx_strand_id
1 'polypeptide(L)'
;MKNLASKAAIAALSSILLLGSSANFAAEAKSYKQAQEEAVKKAAEAAKSVPAEAKKAIEDEENRLKELTKESNDTYVMYYKYKQLNNGLKTSVYGFRFNYSSYEDYLKKASTLKSPILQQPSNLPGGYKFSKAFIESPYQGKFFDDLIAEGVKSGKDFYTKKYDWKEPGRVELSYTDGKDELIINQYTADEEFAKLKGTEFSKQPDGRKYFFQYGTGKYYYGISTKSDMSQVKMSEILKAAVKK
;
A
#
# COMPACT_ATOMS: atom_id res chain seq x y z
N MET A 1 4.35 16.16 -21.57
CA MET A 1 4.48 14.83 -20.95
C MET A 1 3.10 14.18 -20.94
N LYS A 2 2.87 13.18 -21.80
CA LYS A 2 1.59 12.49 -21.96
C LYS A 2 1.48 11.34 -20.94
N ASN A 3 0.38 11.36 -20.17
CA ASN A 3 -0.30 10.25 -19.49
C ASN A 3 0.52 9.19 -18.71
N LEU A 4 0.87 9.50 -17.46
CA LEU A 4 0.99 8.46 -16.40
C LEU A 4 -0.36 8.19 -15.71
N ALA A 5 -1.28 9.16 -15.69
CA ALA A 5 -2.59 9.02 -15.05
C ALA A 5 -3.55 8.03 -15.76
N SER A 6 -3.35 7.73 -17.05
CA SER A 6 -4.23 6.81 -17.79
C SER A 6 -3.98 5.32 -17.55
N LYS A 7 -2.85 4.91 -16.95
CA LYS A 7 -2.54 3.48 -16.78
C LYS A 7 -3.11 2.87 -15.49
N ALA A 8 -3.30 3.67 -14.45
CA ALA A 8 -3.82 3.19 -13.16
C ALA A 8 -5.35 2.96 -13.17
N ALA A 9 -6.10 3.72 -13.99
CA ALA A 9 -7.55 3.58 -14.11
C ALA A 9 -7.99 2.34 -14.92
N ILE A 10 -7.10 1.71 -15.68
CA ILE A 10 -7.41 0.54 -16.52
C ILE A 10 -7.42 -0.77 -15.69
N ALA A 11 -6.67 -0.83 -14.59
CA ALA A 11 -6.53 -2.06 -13.80
C ALA A 11 -7.73 -2.36 -12.88
N ALA A 12 -8.52 -1.35 -12.49
CA ALA A 12 -9.66 -1.52 -11.57
C ALA A 12 -10.98 -1.90 -12.27
N LEU A 13 -11.04 -1.82 -13.62
CA LEU A 13 -12.24 -2.14 -14.41
C LEU A 13 -12.19 -3.54 -15.06
N SER A 14 -11.06 -4.24 -14.98
CA SER A 14 -10.91 -5.57 -15.61
C SER A 14 -11.63 -6.70 -14.86
N SER A 15 -12.12 -6.45 -13.64
CA SER A 15 -12.72 -7.49 -12.79
C SER A 15 -14.25 -7.62 -12.94
N ILE A 16 -14.91 -6.76 -13.70
CA ILE A 16 -16.39 -6.75 -13.84
C ILE A 16 -16.87 -7.20 -15.24
N LEU A 17 -15.98 -7.39 -16.22
CA LEU A 17 -16.34 -7.71 -17.61
C LEU A 17 -16.19 -9.21 -17.96
N LEU A 18 -16.72 -10.11 -17.12
CA LEU A 18 -16.70 -11.55 -17.39
C LEU A 18 -18.08 -12.21 -17.53
N LEU A 19 -19.16 -11.45 -17.75
CA LEU A 19 -20.45 -12.01 -18.17
C LEU A 19 -21.16 -11.05 -19.13
N GLY A 20 -21.27 -11.41 -20.42
CA GLY A 20 -22.22 -10.79 -21.35
C GLY A 20 -21.64 -10.43 -22.73
N SER A 21 -21.78 -11.35 -23.67
CA SER A 21 -22.16 -11.17 -25.07
C SER A 21 -21.56 -10.00 -25.89
N SER A 22 -20.75 -10.37 -26.87
CA SER A 22 -20.27 -9.58 -27.99
C SER A 22 -21.38 -8.95 -28.83
N ALA A 23 -21.53 -7.62 -28.76
CA ALA A 23 -21.83 -6.69 -29.85
C ALA A 23 -22.35 -5.35 -29.27
N ASN A 24 -21.49 -4.45 -28.77
CA ASN A 24 -21.84 -3.02 -28.55
C ASN A 24 -20.64 -2.10 -28.18
N PHE A 25 -19.44 -2.33 -28.69
CA PHE A 25 -18.24 -1.57 -28.26
C PHE A 25 -18.19 -0.08 -28.66
N ALA A 26 -19.01 0.39 -29.59
CA ALA A 26 -18.96 1.79 -30.06
C ALA A 26 -19.81 2.75 -29.21
N ALA A 27 -20.90 2.28 -28.59
CA ALA A 27 -21.78 3.11 -27.76
C ALA A 27 -21.23 3.28 -26.33
N GLU A 28 -20.63 2.22 -25.76
CA GLU A 28 -20.06 2.24 -24.41
C GLU A 28 -18.81 3.12 -24.29
N ALA A 29 -17.97 3.19 -25.33
CA ALA A 29 -16.78 4.04 -25.32
C ALA A 29 -17.10 5.54 -25.28
N LYS A 30 -18.25 5.96 -25.82
CA LYS A 30 -18.73 7.35 -25.78
C LYS A 30 -19.29 7.71 -24.39
N SER A 31 -20.02 6.77 -23.78
CA SER A 31 -20.55 6.87 -22.41
C SER A 31 -19.43 6.96 -21.37
N TYR A 32 -18.36 6.16 -21.51
CA TYR A 32 -17.22 6.20 -20.59
C TYR A 32 -16.44 7.53 -20.64
N LYS A 33 -16.21 8.09 -21.83
CA LYS A 33 -15.55 9.41 -21.95
C LYS A 33 -16.39 10.52 -21.36
N GLN A 34 -17.71 10.50 -21.58
CA GLN A 34 -18.64 11.47 -21.00
C GLN A 34 -18.72 11.35 -19.47
N ALA A 35 -18.78 10.13 -18.93
CA ALA A 35 -18.77 9.90 -17.48
C ALA A 35 -17.44 10.33 -16.84
N GLN A 36 -16.31 10.14 -17.53
CA GLN A 36 -15.01 10.57 -17.06
C GLN A 36 -14.86 12.11 -17.12
N GLU A 37 -15.32 12.75 -18.18
CA GLU A 37 -15.35 14.22 -18.30
C GLU A 37 -16.29 14.86 -17.27
N GLU A 38 -17.44 14.24 -16.98
CA GLU A 38 -18.34 14.68 -15.90
C GLU A 38 -17.73 14.48 -14.51
N ALA A 39 -17.04 13.37 -14.26
CA ALA A 39 -16.34 13.14 -13.00
C ALA A 39 -15.19 14.15 -12.80
N VAL A 40 -14.45 14.47 -13.87
CA VAL A 40 -13.39 15.49 -13.86
C VAL A 40 -13.98 16.88 -13.67
N LYS A 41 -15.10 17.23 -14.33
CA LYS A 41 -15.82 18.49 -14.12
C LYS A 41 -16.36 18.61 -12.70
N LYS A 42 -16.99 17.57 -12.14
CA LYS A 42 -17.48 17.56 -10.76
C LYS A 42 -16.36 17.67 -9.73
N ALA A 43 -15.22 17.01 -9.98
CA ALA A 43 -14.03 17.16 -9.13
C ALA A 43 -13.44 18.58 -9.22
N ALA A 44 -13.39 19.17 -10.43
CA ALA A 44 -12.92 20.54 -10.64
C ALA A 44 -13.88 21.59 -10.05
N GLU A 45 -15.19 21.39 -10.13
CA GLU A 45 -16.21 22.25 -9.52
C GLU A 45 -16.24 22.12 -8.00
N ALA A 46 -16.07 20.92 -7.45
CA ALA A 46 -15.88 20.71 -6.01
C ALA A 46 -14.56 21.30 -5.49
N ALA A 47 -13.54 21.43 -6.33
CA ALA A 47 -12.29 22.12 -6.00
C ALA A 47 -12.45 23.66 -6.05
N LYS A 48 -13.37 24.19 -6.89
CA LYS A 48 -13.69 25.64 -6.93
C LYS A 48 -14.40 26.15 -5.68
N SER A 49 -15.01 25.27 -4.88
CA SER A 49 -15.64 25.66 -3.60
C SER A 49 -14.67 25.71 -2.43
N VAL A 50 -13.39 25.38 -2.65
CA VAL A 50 -12.36 25.49 -1.61
C VAL A 50 -11.76 26.90 -1.65
N PRO A 51 -11.70 27.61 -0.51
CA PRO A 51 -11.03 28.92 -0.44
C PRO A 51 -9.58 28.83 -0.91
N ALA A 52 -9.13 29.83 -1.68
CA ALA A 52 -7.77 29.85 -2.24
C ALA A 52 -6.70 29.85 -1.13
N GLU A 53 -6.98 30.55 -0.03
CA GLU A 53 -6.15 30.60 1.17
C GLU A 53 -6.02 29.23 1.82
N ALA A 54 -7.14 28.49 1.93
CA ALA A 54 -7.15 27.13 2.49
C ALA A 54 -6.34 26.16 1.61
N LYS A 55 -6.50 26.27 0.28
CA LYS A 55 -5.71 25.47 -0.67
C LYS A 55 -4.21 25.71 -0.50
N LYS A 56 -3.79 26.98 -0.45
CA LYS A 56 -2.37 27.34 -0.27
C LYS A 56 -1.83 26.84 1.07
N ALA A 57 -2.58 27.05 2.17
CA ALA A 57 -2.15 26.60 3.49
C ALA A 57 -2.02 25.07 3.59
N ILE A 58 -2.91 24.32 2.92
CA ILE A 58 -2.81 22.86 2.81
C ILE A 58 -1.54 22.49 2.04
N GLU A 59 -1.32 23.05 0.85
CA GLU A 59 -0.13 22.79 0.03
C GLU A 59 1.18 23.08 0.80
N ASP A 60 1.24 24.18 1.54
CA ASP A 60 2.39 24.55 2.37
C ASP A 60 2.63 23.50 3.48
N GLU A 61 1.58 23.03 4.15
CA GLU A 61 1.67 21.95 5.16
C GLU A 61 2.12 20.63 4.54
N GLU A 62 1.58 20.24 3.38
CA GLU A 62 2.01 19.02 2.70
C GLU A 62 3.50 19.05 2.37
N ASN A 63 4.01 20.19 1.90
CA ASN A 63 5.42 20.37 1.59
C ASN A 63 6.28 20.30 2.85
N ARG A 64 5.84 20.95 3.94
CA ARG A 64 6.50 20.84 5.25
C ARG A 64 6.60 19.38 5.71
N LEU A 65 5.52 18.60 5.59
CA LEU A 65 5.50 17.18 5.98
C LEU A 65 6.37 16.31 5.08
N LYS A 66 6.41 16.58 3.77
CA LYS A 66 7.30 15.87 2.83
C LYS A 66 8.77 16.09 3.20
N GLU A 67 9.19 17.32 3.48
CA GLU A 67 10.58 17.57 3.88
C GLU A 67 10.88 16.98 5.26
N LEU A 68 9.99 17.19 6.24
CA LEU A 68 10.18 16.67 7.59
C LEU A 68 10.37 15.14 7.62
N THR A 69 9.63 14.40 6.79
CA THR A 69 9.68 12.93 6.73
C THR A 69 10.79 12.36 5.86
N LYS A 70 11.52 13.18 5.10
CA LYS A 70 12.76 12.75 4.44
C LYS A 70 13.93 12.70 5.43
N GLU A 71 13.97 13.68 6.35
CA GLU A 71 15.06 13.86 7.31
C GLU A 71 14.83 13.05 8.60
N SER A 72 13.59 12.66 8.87
CA SER A 72 13.20 11.90 10.05
C SER A 72 12.69 10.51 9.70
N ASN A 73 12.89 9.55 10.61
CA ASN A 73 12.24 8.24 10.55
C ASN A 73 10.81 8.28 11.15
N ASP A 74 10.13 9.42 11.01
CA ASP A 74 8.82 9.68 11.58
C ASP A 74 7.71 9.57 10.53
N THR A 75 6.52 9.26 11.02
CA THR A 75 5.30 9.22 10.21
C THR A 75 4.34 10.27 10.72
N TYR A 76 3.70 10.99 9.81
CA TYR A 76 2.67 11.97 10.13
C TYR A 76 1.40 11.66 9.34
N VAL A 77 0.25 11.95 9.94
CA VAL A 77 -1.03 11.83 9.25
C VAL A 77 -1.72 13.19 9.29
N MET A 78 -2.19 13.61 8.12
CA MET A 78 -2.91 14.85 7.92
C MET A 78 -4.36 14.53 7.58
N TYR A 79 -5.29 15.09 8.34
CA TYR A 79 -6.70 15.15 8.01
C TYR A 79 -6.98 16.33 7.08
N TYR A 80 -7.87 16.13 6.11
CA TYR A 80 -8.34 17.13 5.16
C TYR A 80 -9.83 17.38 5.37
N LYS A 81 -10.20 18.64 5.64
CA LYS A 81 -11.59 19.09 5.59
C LYS A 81 -12.14 18.99 4.17
N TYR A 82 -11.33 19.40 3.19
CA TYR A 82 -11.64 19.38 1.77
C TYR A 82 -11.08 18.12 1.10
N LYS A 83 -11.74 16.97 1.28
CA LYS A 83 -11.29 15.66 0.76
C LYS A 83 -10.99 15.65 -0.76
N GLN A 84 -11.62 16.54 -1.53
CA GLN A 84 -11.38 16.70 -2.96
C GLN A 84 -9.94 17.13 -3.29
N LEU A 85 -9.23 17.77 -2.35
CA LEU A 85 -7.81 18.07 -2.49
C LEU A 85 -6.92 16.85 -2.29
N ASN A 86 -7.48 15.74 -1.79
CA ASN A 86 -6.77 14.49 -1.51
C ASN A 86 -7.48 13.28 -2.15
N ASN A 87 -7.85 13.39 -3.44
CA ASN A 87 -8.46 12.29 -4.21
C ASN A 87 -9.72 11.68 -3.56
N GLY A 88 -10.46 12.46 -2.77
CA GLY A 88 -11.65 12.00 -2.05
C GLY A 88 -11.36 11.33 -0.69
N LEU A 89 -10.10 11.17 -0.31
CA LEU A 89 -9.69 10.64 0.99
C LEU A 89 -9.66 11.73 2.05
N LYS A 90 -10.09 11.39 3.27
CA LYS A 90 -10.06 12.33 4.40
C LYS A 90 -8.68 12.46 5.03
N THR A 91 -7.75 11.56 4.72
CA THR A 91 -6.43 11.52 5.36
C THR A 91 -5.32 11.18 4.36
N SER A 92 -4.13 11.68 4.62
CA SER A 92 -2.88 11.30 3.94
C SER A 92 -1.83 10.93 4.95
N VAL A 93 -1.00 9.95 4.61
CA VAL A 93 0.14 9.53 5.42
C VAL A 93 1.44 10.01 4.78
N TYR A 94 2.25 10.73 5.54
CA TYR A 94 3.59 11.19 5.19
C TYR A 94 4.61 10.38 5.97
N GLY A 95 5.73 10.00 5.33
CA GLY A 95 6.66 9.04 5.94
C GLY A 95 6.05 7.64 6.10
N PHE A 96 5.22 7.22 5.13
CA PHE A 96 4.50 5.94 5.15
C PHE A 96 5.41 4.71 5.01
N ARG A 97 6.47 4.82 4.20
CA ARG A 97 7.36 3.69 3.85
C ARG A 97 8.81 4.04 4.15
N PHE A 98 9.47 3.14 4.89
CA PHE A 98 10.90 3.18 5.17
C PHE A 98 11.60 2.10 4.34
N ASN A 99 12.52 2.50 3.47
CA ASN A 99 13.23 1.59 2.57
C ASN A 99 14.63 1.32 3.10
N TYR A 100 15.11 0.08 2.94
CA TYR A 100 16.42 -0.38 3.39
C TYR A 100 17.12 -1.10 2.26
N SER A 101 18.36 -0.72 1.99
CA SER A 101 19.26 -1.39 1.04
C SER A 101 20.14 -2.46 1.69
N SER A 102 20.16 -2.54 3.02
CA SER A 102 20.85 -3.56 3.79
C SER A 102 19.85 -4.34 4.66
N TYR A 103 20.18 -5.60 4.95
CA TYR A 103 19.37 -6.42 5.84
C TYR A 103 19.54 -5.97 7.29
N GLU A 104 20.73 -5.51 7.64
CA GLU A 104 21.12 -5.05 8.98
C GLU A 104 20.35 -3.79 9.39
N ASP A 105 20.21 -2.81 8.49
CA ASP A 105 19.44 -1.59 8.79
C ASP A 105 17.95 -1.88 8.91
N TYR A 106 17.43 -2.76 8.05
CA TYR A 106 16.08 -3.30 8.18
C TYR A 106 15.89 -3.94 9.57
N LEU A 107 16.79 -4.84 9.96
CA LEU A 107 16.70 -5.59 11.20
C LEU A 107 16.74 -4.64 12.40
N LYS A 108 17.59 -3.61 12.36
CA LYS A 108 17.66 -2.58 13.40
C LYS A 108 16.33 -1.86 13.59
N LYS A 109 15.64 -1.46 12.50
CA LYS A 109 14.30 -0.87 12.63
C LYS A 109 13.27 -1.91 13.08
N ALA A 110 13.22 -3.08 12.44
CA ALA A 110 12.24 -4.11 12.72
C ALA A 110 12.24 -4.54 14.19
N SER A 111 13.43 -4.60 14.81
CA SER A 111 13.61 -4.93 16.23
C SER A 111 13.00 -3.90 17.20
N THR A 112 12.65 -2.69 16.74
CA THR A 112 11.97 -1.67 17.54
C THR A 112 10.44 -1.81 17.52
N LEU A 113 9.91 -2.70 16.68
CA LEU A 113 8.48 -2.85 16.43
C LEU A 113 7.90 -4.05 17.20
N LYS A 114 6.62 -3.96 17.52
CA LYS A 114 5.82 -4.99 18.18
C LYS A 114 5.23 -5.97 17.14
N SER A 115 6.09 -6.59 16.34
CA SER A 115 5.69 -7.60 15.36
C SER A 115 6.71 -8.71 15.26
N PRO A 116 6.33 -9.88 14.72
CA PRO A 116 7.30 -10.83 14.19
C PRO A 116 8.26 -10.11 13.23
N ILE A 117 9.52 -10.54 13.26
CA ILE A 117 10.60 -9.99 12.43
C ILE A 117 10.85 -11.01 11.32
N LEU A 118 10.70 -10.59 10.06
CA LEU A 118 11.04 -11.43 8.93
C LEU A 118 12.55 -11.69 8.91
N GLN A 119 12.91 -12.96 8.94
CA GLN A 119 14.27 -13.45 8.88
C GLN A 119 14.72 -13.67 7.44
N GLN A 120 16.03 -13.60 7.20
CA GLN A 120 16.58 -14.10 5.96
C GLN A 120 16.42 -15.64 5.89
N PRO A 121 15.70 -16.19 4.89
CA PRO A 121 15.51 -17.62 4.80
C PRO A 121 16.82 -18.32 4.46
N SER A 122 17.19 -19.34 5.23
CA SER A 122 18.41 -20.14 4.97
C SER A 122 18.27 -21.09 3.78
N ASN A 123 17.06 -21.27 3.25
CA ASN A 123 16.70 -22.23 2.20
C ASN A 123 16.31 -21.56 0.86
N LEU A 124 16.75 -20.31 0.65
CA LEU A 124 16.62 -19.63 -0.63
C LEU A 124 17.23 -20.46 -1.77
N PRO A 125 16.64 -20.45 -2.98
CA PRO A 125 17.25 -21.07 -4.15
C PRO A 125 18.62 -20.44 -4.46
N GLY A 126 19.51 -21.23 -5.06
CA GLY A 126 20.84 -20.75 -5.44
C GLY A 126 20.77 -19.50 -6.32
N GLY A 127 21.65 -18.53 -6.04
CA GLY A 127 21.74 -17.26 -6.78
C GLY A 127 20.95 -16.10 -6.17
N TYR A 128 19.89 -16.36 -5.41
CA TYR A 128 19.13 -15.30 -4.74
C TYR A 128 19.91 -14.65 -3.60
N LYS A 129 20.05 -13.33 -3.66
CA LYS A 129 20.67 -12.51 -2.61
C LYS A 129 19.71 -11.43 -2.16
N PHE A 130 19.85 -10.98 -0.91
CA PHE A 130 19.09 -9.85 -0.40
C PHE A 130 19.31 -8.63 -1.32
N SER A 131 18.21 -7.96 -1.68
CA SER A 131 18.21 -6.81 -2.59
C SER A 131 17.76 -5.54 -1.87
N LYS A 132 16.61 -5.62 -1.20
CA LYS A 132 15.99 -4.50 -0.48
C LYS A 132 14.98 -5.02 0.54
N ALA A 133 14.64 -4.15 1.47
CA ALA A 133 13.50 -4.33 2.35
C ALA A 133 12.73 -3.03 2.50
N PHE A 134 11.47 -3.13 2.91
CA PHE A 134 10.77 -1.96 3.43
C PHE A 134 9.84 -2.31 4.58
N ILE A 135 9.52 -1.29 5.37
CA ILE A 135 8.50 -1.34 6.41
C ILE A 135 7.52 -0.19 6.16
N GLU A 136 6.23 -0.51 6.15
CA GLU A 136 5.16 0.47 6.02
C GLU A 136 4.44 0.65 7.35
N SER A 137 4.06 1.89 7.66
CA SER A 137 3.14 2.17 8.76
C SER A 137 1.74 1.62 8.44
N PRO A 138 0.88 1.38 9.44
CA PRO A 138 -0.53 1.17 9.18
C PRO A 138 -1.15 2.40 8.47
N TYR A 139 -2.20 2.16 7.68
CA TYR A 139 -2.94 3.20 6.95
C TYR A 139 -4.39 3.35 7.40
N GLN A 140 -4.79 2.62 8.44
CA GLN A 140 -6.15 2.61 8.98
C GLN A 140 -6.16 2.23 10.48
N GLY A 141 -7.33 2.33 11.11
CA GLY A 141 -7.57 1.96 12.50
C GLY A 141 -7.75 3.17 13.42
N LYS A 142 -7.86 2.90 14.73
CA LYS A 142 -8.30 3.87 15.75
C LYS A 142 -7.57 5.23 15.70
N PHE A 143 -6.27 5.26 15.44
CA PHE A 143 -5.53 6.52 15.33
C PHE A 143 -6.09 7.43 14.22
N PHE A 144 -6.45 6.84 13.07
CA PHE A 144 -7.03 7.57 11.94
C PHE A 144 -8.43 8.06 12.26
N ASP A 145 -9.25 7.23 12.92
CA ASP A 145 -10.59 7.60 13.36
C ASP A 145 -10.56 8.77 14.35
N ASP A 146 -9.66 8.69 15.34
CA ASP A 146 -9.46 9.75 16.34
C ASP A 146 -8.95 11.03 15.69
N LEU A 147 -7.98 10.95 14.77
CA LEU A 147 -7.48 12.12 14.02
C LEU A 147 -8.60 12.79 13.21
N ILE A 148 -9.43 12.01 12.53
CA ILE A 148 -10.57 12.54 11.77
C ILE A 148 -11.55 13.23 12.72
N ALA A 149 -11.88 12.62 13.86
CA ALA A 149 -12.78 13.21 14.84
C ALA A 149 -12.23 14.51 15.44
N GLU A 150 -10.95 14.53 15.81
CA GLU A 150 -10.24 15.71 16.29
C GLU A 150 -10.19 16.82 15.22
N GLY A 151 -9.87 16.44 13.97
CA GLY A 151 -9.82 17.35 12.83
C GLY A 151 -11.17 18.02 12.57
N VAL A 152 -12.26 17.23 12.55
CA VAL A 152 -13.63 17.74 12.42
C VAL A 152 -13.98 18.68 13.58
N LYS A 153 -13.69 18.30 14.82
CA LYS A 153 -13.96 19.12 16.01
C LYS A 153 -13.17 20.43 16.01
N SER A 154 -11.96 20.42 15.44
CA SER A 154 -11.09 21.61 15.40
C SER A 154 -11.62 22.71 14.48
N GLY A 155 -12.47 22.39 13.50
CA GLY A 155 -12.95 23.31 12.47
C GLY A 155 -11.91 23.79 11.45
N LYS A 156 -10.63 23.42 11.63
CA LYS A 156 -9.51 23.79 10.77
C LYS A 156 -9.63 23.12 9.40
N ASP A 157 -9.02 23.75 8.39
CA ASP A 157 -9.03 23.21 7.03
C ASP A 157 -8.19 21.93 6.88
N PHE A 158 -7.21 21.77 7.76
CA PHE A 158 -6.45 20.54 7.96
C PHE A 158 -6.07 20.36 9.42
N TYR A 159 -5.71 19.13 9.77
CA TYR A 159 -5.23 18.79 11.11
C TYR A 159 -4.19 17.67 11.04
N THR A 160 -3.00 17.92 11.59
CA THR A 160 -1.86 17.00 11.46
C THR A 160 -1.42 16.49 12.81
N LYS A 161 -1.13 15.19 12.93
CA LYS A 161 -0.46 14.61 14.10
C LYS A 161 0.67 13.68 13.68
N LYS A 162 1.70 13.62 14.52
CA LYS A 162 2.71 12.56 14.47
C LYS A 162 2.03 11.22 14.79
N TYR A 163 2.35 10.19 14.03
CA TYR A 163 1.83 8.85 14.21
C TYR A 163 2.93 7.94 14.75
N ASP A 164 2.95 7.78 16.07
CA ASP A 164 3.91 6.92 16.79
C ASP A 164 3.47 5.46 16.77
N TRP A 165 3.36 4.88 15.57
CA TRP A 165 3.00 3.48 15.40
C TRP A 165 4.10 2.55 15.96
N LYS A 166 3.67 1.47 16.61
CA LYS A 166 4.56 0.42 17.14
C LYS A 166 4.43 -0.90 16.38
N GLU A 167 3.44 -1.02 15.52
CA GLU A 167 3.16 -2.22 14.74
C GLU A 167 3.11 -1.84 13.27
N PRO A 168 3.82 -2.55 12.38
CA PRO A 168 3.85 -2.24 10.97
C PRO A 168 2.53 -2.59 10.29
N GLY A 169 2.16 -1.84 9.25
CA GLY A 169 1.11 -2.25 8.32
C GLY A 169 1.59 -3.37 7.41
N ARG A 170 2.85 -3.27 6.95
CA ARG A 170 3.50 -4.25 6.07
C ARG A 170 5.00 -4.27 6.28
N VAL A 171 5.60 -5.45 6.11
CA VAL A 171 7.04 -5.64 5.99
C VAL A 171 7.30 -6.45 4.73
N GLU A 172 8.29 -6.05 3.93
CA GLU A 172 8.72 -6.77 2.73
C GLU A 172 10.22 -7.01 2.76
N LEU A 173 10.64 -8.23 2.42
CA LEU A 173 12.03 -8.57 2.06
C LEU A 173 12.05 -9.02 0.61
N SER A 174 12.90 -8.41 -0.22
CA SER A 174 13.08 -8.79 -1.62
C SER A 174 14.46 -9.40 -1.84
N TYR A 175 14.51 -10.48 -2.61
CA TYR A 175 15.72 -11.19 -3.00
C TYR A 175 15.78 -11.27 -4.52
N THR A 176 16.96 -11.18 -5.12
CA THR A 176 17.12 -11.31 -6.57
C THR A 176 18.33 -12.15 -6.94
N ASP A 177 18.22 -12.89 -8.04
CA ASP A 177 19.32 -13.58 -8.72
C ASP A 177 19.82 -12.81 -9.97
N GLY A 178 19.30 -11.58 -10.18
CA GLY A 178 19.56 -10.74 -11.35
C GLY A 178 18.60 -10.95 -12.52
N LYS A 179 17.78 -12.01 -12.51
CA LYS A 179 16.77 -12.31 -13.54
C LYS A 179 15.35 -12.23 -13.00
N ASP A 180 15.15 -12.68 -11.78
CA ASP A 180 13.87 -12.68 -11.08
C ASP A 180 13.98 -12.04 -9.69
N GLU A 181 12.84 -11.72 -9.11
CA GLU A 181 12.70 -11.19 -7.76
C GLU A 181 11.76 -12.08 -6.95
N LEU A 182 12.28 -12.62 -5.85
CA LEU A 182 11.55 -13.35 -4.84
C LEU A 182 11.21 -12.38 -3.72
N ILE A 183 9.92 -12.18 -3.46
CA ILE A 183 9.43 -11.21 -2.48
C ILE A 183 8.73 -11.95 -1.36
N ILE A 184 9.13 -11.70 -0.12
CA ILE A 184 8.49 -12.20 1.10
C ILE A 184 7.82 -11.04 1.81
N ASN A 185 6.56 -11.21 2.20
CA ASN A 185 5.75 -10.20 2.85
C ASN A 185 5.18 -10.68 4.17
N GLN A 186 5.07 -9.76 5.11
CA GLN A 186 4.20 -9.81 6.28
C GLN A 186 3.24 -8.64 6.18
N TYR A 187 1.96 -8.91 6.42
CA TYR A 187 0.91 -7.90 6.44
C TYR A 187 0.16 -7.97 7.76
N THR A 188 -0.22 -6.82 8.30
CA THR A 188 -1.22 -6.77 9.38
C THR A 188 -2.59 -7.04 8.78
N ALA A 189 -3.28 -8.05 9.30
CA ALA A 189 -4.62 -8.41 8.86
C ALA A 189 -5.62 -7.34 9.33
N ASP A 190 -6.42 -6.84 8.39
CA ASP A 190 -7.64 -6.11 8.73
C ASP A 190 -8.76 -7.09 9.11
N GLU A 191 -9.96 -6.57 9.34
CA GLU A 191 -11.10 -7.38 9.77
C GLU A 191 -11.47 -8.48 8.77
N GLU A 192 -11.31 -8.23 7.47
CA GLU A 192 -11.62 -9.19 6.41
C GLU A 192 -10.54 -10.28 6.35
N PHE A 193 -9.26 -9.88 6.26
CA PHE A 193 -8.15 -10.82 6.19
C PHE A 193 -7.96 -11.61 7.49
N ALA A 194 -8.37 -11.09 8.65
CA ALA A 194 -8.30 -11.80 9.94
C ALA A 194 -9.25 -13.01 10.00
N LYS A 195 -10.34 -12.99 9.21
CA LYS A 195 -11.31 -14.09 9.10
C LYS A 195 -10.78 -15.23 8.23
N LEU A 196 -9.87 -14.94 7.29
CA LEU A 196 -9.29 -15.96 6.42
C LEU A 196 -8.39 -16.93 7.19
N LYS A 197 -8.41 -18.20 6.77
CA LYS A 197 -7.60 -19.30 7.30
C LYS A 197 -7.05 -20.13 6.14
N GLY A 198 -5.93 -20.79 6.37
CA GLY A 198 -5.34 -21.71 5.40
C GLY A 198 -4.36 -21.02 4.45
N THR A 199 -4.25 -21.54 3.24
CA THR A 199 -3.27 -21.10 2.26
C THR A 199 -3.90 -20.87 0.90
N GLU A 200 -3.39 -19.91 0.16
CA GLU A 200 -3.78 -19.63 -1.22
C GLU A 200 -2.56 -19.71 -2.12
N PHE A 201 -2.70 -20.35 -3.28
CA PHE A 201 -1.68 -20.38 -4.32
C PHE A 201 -2.30 -19.94 -5.64
N SER A 202 -1.70 -18.94 -6.29
CA SER A 202 -2.21 -18.38 -7.53
C SER A 202 -1.09 -17.99 -8.48
N LYS A 203 -1.40 -17.98 -9.78
CA LYS A 203 -0.51 -17.47 -10.83
C LYS A 203 -1.18 -16.25 -11.47
N GLN A 204 -0.47 -15.14 -11.47
CA GLN A 204 -0.94 -13.88 -12.05
C GLN A 204 -0.71 -13.83 -13.56
N PRO A 205 -1.41 -12.95 -14.30
CA PRO A 205 -1.24 -12.77 -15.73
C PRO A 205 0.20 -12.40 -16.15
N ASP A 206 0.96 -11.76 -15.26
CA ASP A 206 2.38 -11.40 -15.50
C ASP A 206 3.35 -12.58 -15.31
N GLY A 207 2.80 -13.78 -15.07
CA GLY A 207 3.54 -15.02 -14.85
C GLY A 207 3.97 -15.24 -13.39
N ARG A 208 3.82 -14.25 -12.51
CA ARG A 208 4.25 -14.35 -11.12
C ARG A 208 3.35 -15.30 -10.33
N LYS A 209 3.96 -16.21 -9.58
CA LYS A 209 3.28 -17.09 -8.64
C LYS A 209 3.23 -16.41 -7.28
N TYR A 210 2.12 -16.60 -6.58
CA TYR A 210 1.91 -16.13 -5.22
C TYR A 210 1.52 -17.30 -4.34
N PHE A 211 2.05 -17.31 -3.13
CA PHE A 211 1.61 -18.17 -2.05
C PHE A 211 1.33 -17.32 -0.82
N PHE A 212 0.12 -17.39 -0.29
CA PHE A 212 -0.27 -16.72 0.95
C PHE A 212 -0.60 -17.73 2.04
N GLN A 213 -0.29 -17.37 3.27
CA GLN A 213 -0.68 -18.09 4.48
C GLN A 213 -1.45 -17.16 5.41
N TYR A 214 -2.71 -17.52 5.67
CA TYR A 214 -3.65 -16.79 6.51
C TYR A 214 -3.85 -17.47 7.86
N GLY A 215 -4.54 -16.78 8.77
CA GLY A 215 -4.90 -17.35 10.07
C GLY A 215 -3.76 -17.46 11.06
N THR A 216 -2.63 -16.81 10.83
CA THR A 216 -1.45 -16.81 11.70
C THR A 216 -1.53 -15.80 12.85
N GLY A 217 -2.75 -15.51 13.31
CA GLY A 217 -3.04 -14.47 14.31
C GLY A 217 -3.28 -13.12 13.66
N LYS A 218 -2.61 -12.07 14.17
CA LYS A 218 -2.74 -10.69 13.71
C LYS A 218 -2.14 -10.44 12.32
N TYR A 219 -1.21 -11.30 11.89
CA TYR A 219 -0.50 -11.13 10.64
C TYR A 219 -0.86 -12.25 9.66
N TYR A 220 -0.75 -11.96 8.36
CA TYR A 220 -0.70 -12.96 7.31
C TYR A 220 0.58 -12.76 6.48
N TYR A 221 1.01 -13.81 5.80
CA TYR A 221 2.32 -13.85 5.15
C TYR A 221 2.19 -14.26 3.70
N GLY A 222 3.08 -13.74 2.86
CA GLY A 222 3.08 -14.04 1.44
C GLY A 222 4.48 -14.23 0.89
N ILE A 223 4.61 -15.03 -0.17
CA ILE A 223 5.82 -15.11 -0.99
C ILE A 223 5.41 -15.08 -2.47
N SER A 224 6.19 -14.38 -3.29
CA SER A 224 5.96 -14.32 -4.74
C SER A 224 7.25 -14.36 -5.54
N THR A 225 7.20 -14.90 -6.76
CA THR A 225 8.35 -15.06 -7.67
C THR A 225 7.85 -15.36 -9.09
N LYS A 226 8.58 -14.97 -10.15
CA LYS A 226 8.28 -15.41 -11.52
C LYS A 226 8.95 -16.73 -11.88
N SER A 227 9.92 -17.16 -11.08
CA SER A 227 10.58 -18.45 -11.22
C SER A 227 9.57 -19.58 -11.14
N ASP A 228 9.89 -20.70 -11.80
CA ASP A 228 9.06 -21.90 -11.78
C ASP A 228 9.18 -22.64 -10.44
N MET A 229 8.75 -22.00 -9.36
CA MET A 229 8.77 -22.55 -8.02
C MET A 229 7.45 -23.26 -7.69
N SER A 230 7.52 -24.42 -7.05
CA SER A 230 6.33 -25.14 -6.60
C SER A 230 5.73 -24.50 -5.34
N GLN A 231 4.44 -24.72 -5.10
CA GLN A 231 3.77 -24.29 -3.88
C GLN A 231 4.48 -24.81 -2.61
N VAL A 232 4.93 -26.07 -2.63
CA VAL A 232 5.66 -26.69 -1.51
C VAL A 232 6.93 -25.92 -1.21
N LYS A 233 7.75 -25.64 -2.24
CA LYS A 233 9.00 -24.90 -2.07
C LYS A 233 8.78 -23.46 -1.58
N MET A 234 7.76 -22.79 -2.10
CA MET A 234 7.36 -21.45 -1.63
C MET A 234 6.94 -21.47 -0.16
N SER A 235 6.16 -22.47 0.25
CA SER A 235 5.75 -22.65 1.65
C SER A 235 6.94 -22.87 2.59
N GLU A 236 7.91 -23.70 2.19
CA GLU A 236 9.12 -23.95 2.99
C GLU A 236 9.98 -22.70 3.17
N ILE A 237 10.14 -21.88 2.12
CA ILE A 237 10.89 -20.62 2.21
C ILE A 237 10.15 -19.65 3.13
N LEU A 238 8.84 -19.52 2.98
CA LEU A 238 8.04 -18.62 3.82
C LEU A 238 8.11 -19.02 5.30
N LYS A 239 8.02 -20.32 5.61
CA LYS A 239 8.18 -20.82 6.99
C LYS A 239 9.56 -20.51 7.57
N ALA A 240 10.62 -20.60 6.77
CA ALA A 240 11.96 -20.26 7.21
C ALA A 240 12.12 -18.75 7.49
N ALA A 241 11.39 -17.89 6.77
CA ALA A 241 11.40 -16.44 6.98
C ALA A 241 10.62 -15.98 8.22
N VAL A 242 9.61 -16.74 8.65
CA VAL A 242 8.67 -16.34 9.72
C VAL A 242 9.01 -17.02 11.06
N LYS A 243 10.19 -17.64 11.21
CA LYS A 243 10.56 -18.38 12.43
C LYS A 243 10.26 -17.58 13.70
N LYS A 244 9.40 -18.18 14.54
CA LYS A 244 8.98 -17.67 15.85
C LYS A 244 10.09 -17.81 16.88
#